data_AF-A0A9W7H2P8-F1
#
_entry.id   AF-A0A9W7H2P8-F1
#
_cell.length_a   1.000
_cell.length_b   1.000
_cell.length_c   1.000
_cell.angle_alpha   90.00
_cell.angle_beta   90.00
_cell.angle_gamma   90.00
#
_symmetry.space_group_name_H-M   'P 1'
#
loop_
_entity.id
_entity.type
_entity.pdbx_description
1 polymer ?
#
loop_
_entity_poly.entity_id
_entity_poly.type
_entity_poly.pdbx_seq_one_letter_code
_entity_poly.pdbx_strand_id
1 'polypeptide(L)'
;MSSGWGINGTKGRCYDFWVDFSECMSRCREPKDCGLLREDYLECLHHSKEFQRRNRIYKEEQRKLRAAARKDKEGENGVHQHA
;
A
#
# COMPACT_ATOMS: atom_id res chain seq x y z
N MET A 1 0.80 6.92 -15.38
CA MET A 1 1.58 7.43 -16.53
C MET A 1 3.03 7.05 -16.32
N SER A 2 3.65 6.46 -17.34
CA SER A 2 5.00 5.87 -17.30
C SER A 2 6.10 6.81 -17.83
N SER A 3 5.76 8.00 -18.34
CA SER A 3 6.69 8.88 -19.06
C SER A 3 7.44 9.91 -18.19
N GLY A 4 7.34 9.84 -16.86
CA GLY A 4 8.08 10.74 -15.94
C GLY A 4 7.57 12.18 -15.86
N TRP A 5 6.91 12.68 -16.90
CA TRP A 5 6.30 14.02 -16.93
C TRP A 5 4.84 13.97 -16.47
N GLY A 6 4.47 14.92 -15.60
CA GLY A 6 3.10 15.10 -15.13
C GLY A 6 2.20 15.72 -16.21
N ILE A 7 0.89 15.62 -16.01
CA ILE A 7 -0.15 16.14 -16.94
C ILE A 7 0.03 17.64 -17.19
N ASN A 8 0.58 18.38 -16.22
CA ASN A 8 0.78 19.82 -16.29
C ASN A 8 2.18 20.22 -16.82
N GLY A 9 2.94 19.28 -17.37
CA GLY A 9 4.33 19.50 -17.81
C GLY A 9 5.33 19.67 -16.65
N THR A 10 4.87 19.55 -15.41
CA THR A 10 5.73 19.52 -14.23
C THR A 10 6.30 18.12 -14.00
N LYS A 11 7.36 18.03 -13.20
CA LYS A 11 7.94 16.76 -12.76
C LYS A 11 6.85 15.85 -12.17
N GLY A 12 6.69 14.65 -12.71
CA GLY A 12 5.70 13.68 -12.26
C GLY A 12 6.00 13.15 -10.86
N ARG A 13 4.96 12.65 -10.16
CA ARG A 13 5.08 12.17 -8.76
C ARG A 13 6.18 11.13 -8.54
N CYS A 14 6.43 10.27 -9.53
CA CYS A 14 7.40 9.17 -9.46
C CYS A 14 8.65 9.43 -10.31
N TYR A 15 8.92 10.69 -10.68
CA TYR A 15 10.04 11.02 -11.56
C TYR A 15 11.40 10.71 -10.90
N ASP A 16 11.56 10.93 -9.59
CA ASP A 16 12.82 10.64 -8.90
C ASP A 16 13.16 9.15 -8.95
N PHE A 17 12.20 8.28 -8.62
CA PHE A 17 12.37 6.83 -8.75
C PHE A 17 12.68 6.41 -10.19
N TRP A 18 12.10 7.09 -11.19
CA TRP A 18 12.42 6.85 -12.59
C TRP A 18 13.86 7.25 -12.95
N VAL A 19 14.34 8.39 -12.46
CA VAL A 19 15.72 8.85 -12.67
C VAL A 19 16.70 7.85 -12.06
N ASP A 20 16.46 7.42 -10.82
CA ASP A 20 17.33 6.44 -10.14
C ASP A 20 17.37 5.10 -10.90
N PHE A 21 16.19 4.60 -11.31
CA PHE A 21 16.10 3.38 -12.12
C PHE A 21 16.81 3.53 -13.47
N SER A 22 16.61 4.66 -14.17
CA SER A 22 17.24 4.94 -15.46
C SER A 22 18.77 5.07 -15.33
N GLU A 23 19.26 5.70 -14.27
CA GLU A 23 20.69 5.82 -14.00
C GLU A 23 21.31 4.44 -13.72
N CYS A 24 20.64 3.61 -12.92
CA CYS A 24 21.10 2.23 -12.69
C CYS A 24 21.14 1.43 -13.99
N MET A 25 20.07 1.49 -14.80
CA MET A 25 19.99 0.78 -16.08
C MET A 25 21.06 1.23 -17.08
N SER A 26 21.51 2.49 -17.00
CA SER A 26 22.57 3.01 -17.85
C SER A 26 23.97 2.46 -17.53
N ARG A 27 24.16 1.95 -16.30
CA ARG A 27 25.46 1.47 -15.79
C ARG A 27 25.50 -0.04 -15.57
N CYS A 28 24.35 -0.72 -15.44
CA CYS A 28 24.30 -2.14 -15.15
C CYS A 28 24.60 -3.01 -16.39
N ARG A 29 25.16 -4.20 -16.17
CA ARG A 29 25.32 -5.23 -17.23
C ARG A 29 24.09 -6.09 -17.38
N GLU A 30 23.44 -6.42 -16.26
CA GLU A 30 22.22 -7.23 -16.26
C GLU A 30 21.03 -6.41 -15.72
N PRO A 31 19.86 -6.44 -16.40
CA PRO A 31 18.65 -5.76 -15.93
C PRO A 31 18.15 -6.20 -14.53
N LYS A 32 18.62 -7.35 -14.04
CA LYS A 32 18.29 -7.88 -12.72
C LYS A 32 18.95 -7.08 -11.60
N ASP A 33 20.11 -6.47 -11.85
CA ASP A 33 20.86 -5.70 -10.86
C ASP A 33 20.07 -4.47 -10.39
N CYS A 34 19.27 -3.88 -11.28
CA CYS A 34 18.40 -2.74 -11.00
C CYS A 34 16.97 -3.15 -10.60
N GLY A 35 16.77 -4.42 -10.22
CA GLY A 35 15.45 -4.97 -9.91
C GLY A 35 14.75 -4.27 -8.75
N LEU A 36 15.51 -3.87 -7.71
CA LEU A 36 14.97 -3.14 -6.56
C LEU A 36 14.43 -1.77 -6.95
N LEU A 37 15.20 -1.00 -7.72
CA LEU A 37 14.78 0.33 -8.21
C LEU A 37 13.57 0.23 -9.15
N ARG A 38 13.49 -0.84 -9.95
CA ARG A 38 12.31 -1.14 -10.77
C ARG A 38 11.09 -1.37 -9.90
N GLU A 39 11.22 -2.13 -8.81
CA GLU A 39 10.12 -2.36 -7.88
C GLU A 39 9.66 -1.07 -7.21
N ASP A 40 10.57 -0.20 -6.78
CA ASP A 40 10.23 1.07 -6.15
C ASP A 40 9.51 2.02 -7.11
N TYR A 41 9.96 2.08 -8.37
CA TYR A 41 9.28 2.83 -9.41
C TYR A 41 7.85 2.33 -9.66
N LEU A 42 7.67 1.00 -9.76
CA LEU A 42 6.35 0.38 -9.94
C LEU A 42 5.47 0.52 -8.69
N GLU A 43 6.06 0.48 -7.50
CA GLU A 43 5.38 0.73 -6.24
C GLU A 43 4.83 2.16 -6.23
N CYS A 44 5.63 3.18 -6.55
CA CYS A 44 5.15 4.55 -6.62
C CYS A 44 4.03 4.73 -7.67
N LEU A 45 4.08 4.02 -8.80
CA LEU A 45 3.04 4.13 -9.83
C LEU A 45 1.71 3.49 -9.40
N HIS A 46 1.76 2.31 -8.79
CA HIS A 46 0.59 1.47 -8.56
C HIS A 46 0.15 1.41 -7.09
N HIS A 47 1.01 1.82 -6.16
CA HIS A 47 0.83 1.76 -4.71
C HIS A 47 0.35 0.38 -4.23
N SER A 48 0.75 -0.70 -4.90
CA SER A 48 0.23 -2.05 -4.65
C SER A 48 0.56 -2.54 -3.24
N LYS A 49 1.82 -2.37 -2.82
CA LYS A 49 2.30 -2.71 -1.48
C LYS A 49 1.60 -1.85 -0.42
N GLU A 50 1.46 -0.54 -0.66
CA GLU A 50 0.80 0.38 0.26
C GLU A 50 -0.71 0.11 0.41
N PHE A 51 -1.43 -0.13 -0.69
CA PHE A 51 -2.84 -0.52 -0.63
C PHE A 51 -3.03 -1.86 0.07
N GLN A 52 -2.16 -2.85 -0.18
CA GLN A 52 -2.21 -4.13 0.51
C GLN A 52 -2.00 -3.98 2.01
N ARG A 53 -1.04 -3.16 2.44
CA ARG A 53 -0.78 -2.86 3.86
C ARG A 53 -1.98 -2.18 4.51
N ARG A 54 -2.51 -1.13 3.88
CA ARG A 54 -3.71 -0.42 4.36
C ARG A 54 -4.90 -1.35 4.51
N ASN A 55 -5.15 -2.19 3.51
CA ASN A 55 -6.25 -3.17 3.53
C ASN A 55 -6.09 -4.18 4.65
N ARG A 56 -4.86 -4.61 4.96
CA ARG A 56 -4.59 -5.50 6.09
C ARG A 56 -4.91 -4.82 7.43
N ILE A 57 -4.48 -3.59 7.62
CA ILE A 57 -4.76 -2.80 8.84
C ILE A 57 -6.28 -2.61 9.00
N TYR A 58 -6.96 -2.18 7.94
CA TYR A 58 -8.40 -1.96 7.97
C TYR A 58 -9.18 -3.25 8.29
N LYS A 59 -8.81 -4.40 7.69
CA LYS A 59 -9.42 -5.69 8.03
C LYS A 59 -9.25 -6.07 9.49
N GLU A 60 -8.07 -5.82 10.04
CA GLU A 60 -7.75 -6.10 11.43
C GLU A 60 -8.55 -5.20 12.40
N GLU A 61 -8.65 -3.92 12.09
CA GLU A 61 -9.50 -2.98 12.82
C GLU A 61 -10.97 -3.41 12.80
N GLN A 62 -11.51 -3.73 11.62
CA GLN A 62 -12.88 -4.21 11.46
C GLN A 62 -13.12 -5.52 12.23
N ARG A 63 -12.13 -6.42 12.29
CA ARG A 63 -12.20 -7.65 13.08
C ARG A 63 -12.34 -7.34 14.57
N LYS A 64 -11.55 -6.41 15.09
CA LYS A 64 -11.59 -5.99 16.50
C LYS A 64 -12.93 -5.31 16.85
N LEU A 65 -13.40 -4.41 16.00
CA LEU A 65 -14.70 -3.74 16.19
C LEU A 65 -15.86 -4.74 16.22
N ARG A 66 -15.86 -5.72 15.30
CA ARG A 66 -16.89 -6.79 15.29
C ARG A 66 -16.81 -7.70 16.51
N ALA A 67 -15.60 -7.98 17.01
CA ALA A 67 -15.43 -8.79 18.22
C ALA A 67 -15.94 -8.05 19.47
N ALA A 68 -15.65 -6.75 19.59
CA ALA A 68 -16.17 -5.91 20.67
C ALA A 68 -17.71 -5.85 20.62
N ALA A 69 -18.29 -5.55 19.46
CA ALA A 69 -19.74 -5.48 19.30
C ALA A 69 -20.48 -6.81 19.59
N ARG A 70 -19.83 -7.96 19.39
CA ARG A 70 -20.39 -9.27 19.79
C ARG A 70 -20.35 -9.47 21.30
N LYS A 71 -19.26 -9.04 21.96
CA LYS A 71 -19.11 -9.13 23.42
C LYS A 71 -20.14 -8.27 24.14
N ASP A 72 -20.39 -7.07 23.64
CA ASP A 72 -21.40 -6.17 24.22
C ASP A 72 -22.82 -6.79 24.14
N LYS A 73 -23.17 -7.39 23.00
CA LYS A 73 -24.46 -8.10 22.82
C LYS A 73 -24.60 -9.36 23.68
N GLU A 74 -23.52 -10.12 23.86
CA GLU A 74 -23.51 -11.27 24.77
C GLU A 74 -23.72 -10.83 26.23
N GLY A 75 -23.13 -9.70 26.62
CA GLY A 75 -23.32 -9.09 27.95
C GLY A 75 -24.76 -8.62 28.19
N GLU A 76 -25.36 -7.90 27.24
CA GLU A 76 -26.76 -7.45 27.35
C GLU A 76 -27.76 -8.63 27.42
N ASN A 77 -27.58 -9.65 26.58
CA ASN A 77 -28.43 -10.83 26.61
C ASN A 77 -28.30 -11.63 27.92
N GLY A 78 -27.09 -11.72 28.48
CA GLY A 78 -26.86 -12.37 29.77
C GLY A 78 -27.54 -11.64 30.93
N VAL A 79 -27.61 -10.31 30.90
CA VAL A 79 -28.31 -9.51 31.91
C VAL A 79 -29.83 -9.66 31.78
N HIS A 80 -30.37 -9.70 30.56
CA HIS A 80 -31.81 -9.88 30.34
C HIS A 80 -32.33 -11.30 30.66
N GLN A 81 -31.48 -12.31 30.69
CA GLN A 81 -31.88 -13.69 30.98
C GLN A 81 -31.83 -14.07 32.47
N HIS A 82 -31.31 -13.18 33.32
CA HIS A 82 -31.18 -13.37 34.77
C HIS A 82 -32.07 -12.42 35.60
N ALA A 83 -33.00 -11.68 34.96
CA ALA A 83 -34.00 -10.84 35.62
C ALA A 83 -35.41 -11.43 35.50
#